data_AF-A0A9P0GEZ4-F1
#
_entry.id   AF-A0A9P0GEZ4-F1
#
_cell.length_a   1.000
_cell.length_b   1.000
_cell.length_c   1.000
_cell.angle_alpha   90.00
_cell.angle_beta   90.00
_cell.angle_gamma   90.00
#
_symmetry.space_group_name_H-M   'P 1'
#
loop_
_entity.id
_entity.type
_entity.pdbx_description
1 polymer ?
#
loop_
_entity_poly.entity_id
_entity_poly.type
_entity_poly.pdbx_seq_one_letter_code
_entity_poly.pdbx_strand_id
1 'polypeptide(L)'
;MIYGLLTVHIRKHVPREKINTFDQLLEEVRKIENIQYEETVASKLGHVKQNTDKSKLVRCSFCHFRGHSVNECRKRLAKFTTQRNTTCTKARGFQNFMLWLWKTGLF
;
A
#
# COMPACT_ATOMS: atom_id res chain seq x y z
N MET A 1 -31.18 -12.61 28.95
CA MET A 1 -30.96 -13.53 27.80
C MET A 1 -29.55 -13.34 27.28
N ILE A 2 -28.65 -14.32 27.45
CA ILE A 2 -27.21 -14.17 27.19
C ILE A 2 -26.85 -14.40 25.70
N TYR A 3 -27.62 -15.21 24.97
CA TYR A 3 -27.31 -15.60 23.58
C TYR A 3 -27.11 -14.42 22.61
N GLY A 4 -27.84 -13.31 22.78
CA GLY A 4 -27.73 -12.12 21.92
C GLY A 4 -26.40 -11.36 22.08
N LEU A 5 -25.70 -11.59 23.19
CA LEU A 5 -24.42 -10.96 23.51
C LEU A 5 -23.23 -11.77 22.94
N LEU A 6 -23.47 -12.97 22.43
CA LEU A 6 -22.42 -13.79 21.83
C LEU A 6 -21.93 -13.18 20.51
N THR A 7 -20.64 -13.34 20.27
CA THR A 7 -20.02 -12.93 19.02
C THR A 7 -20.68 -13.64 17.84
N VAL A 8 -20.68 -12.97 16.68
CA VAL A 8 -21.33 -13.47 15.46
C VAL A 8 -20.73 -14.81 15.01
N HIS A 9 -19.43 -15.03 15.21
CA HIS A 9 -18.80 -16.29 14.82
C HIS A 9 -19.39 -17.48 15.60
N ILE A 10 -19.59 -17.36 16.92
CA ILE A 10 -20.19 -18.42 17.73
C ILE A 10 -21.62 -18.69 17.28
N ARG A 11 -22.41 -17.63 17.04
CA ARG A 11 -23.82 -17.76 16.63
C ARG A 11 -24.03 -18.44 15.28
N LYS A 12 -23.03 -18.38 14.38
CA LYS A 12 -23.07 -19.11 13.09
C LYS A 12 -22.90 -20.61 13.26
N HIS A 13 -22.13 -21.06 14.25
CA HIS A 13 -21.83 -22.47 14.48
C HIS A 13 -22.76 -23.13 15.49
N VAL A 14 -23.28 -22.37 16.47
CA VAL A 14 -24.21 -22.87 17.49
C VAL A 14 -25.58 -22.23 17.31
N PRO A 15 -26.51 -22.85 16.56
CA PRO A 15 -27.87 -22.34 16.42
C PRO A 15 -28.60 -22.43 17.76
N ARG A 16 -29.43 -21.42 18.07
CA ARG A 16 -30.13 -21.32 19.36
C ARG A 16 -31.05 -22.51 19.64
N GLU A 17 -31.62 -23.11 18.60
CA GLU A 17 -32.56 -24.23 18.70
C GLU A 17 -31.89 -25.55 19.12
N LYS A 18 -30.56 -25.67 18.92
CA LYS A 18 -29.80 -26.90 19.22
C LYS A 18 -29.43 -27.05 20.71
N ILE A 19 -29.39 -25.94 21.45
CA ILE A 19 -28.87 -25.88 22.82
C ILE A 19 -29.98 -25.59 23.82
N ASN A 20 -30.17 -26.52 24.76
CA ASN A 20 -31.20 -26.41 25.79
C ASN A 20 -30.63 -26.00 27.15
N THR A 21 -29.37 -26.39 27.43
CA THR A 21 -28.68 -26.06 28.67
C THR A 21 -27.45 -25.18 28.44
N PHE A 22 -27.03 -24.47 29.48
CA PHE A 22 -25.86 -23.60 29.40
C PHE A 22 -24.55 -24.39 29.27
N ASP A 23 -24.46 -25.55 29.91
CA ASP A 23 -23.28 -26.42 29.84
C ASP A 23 -23.03 -26.93 28.42
N GLN A 24 -24.10 -27.31 27.70
CA GLN A 24 -24.02 -27.70 26.29
C GLN A 24 -23.48 -26.55 25.41
N LEU A 25 -23.89 -25.31 25.70
CA LEU A 25 -23.36 -24.14 24.99
C LEU A 25 -21.86 -23.98 25.25
N LEU A 26 -21.40 -24.11 26.50
CA LEU A 26 -19.98 -23.98 26.84
C LEU A 26 -19.13 -25.07 26.17
N GLU A 27 -19.60 -26.31 26.16
CA GLU A 27 -18.91 -27.41 25.50
C GLU A 27 -18.78 -27.20 23.99
N GLU A 28 -19.87 -26.80 23.33
CA GLU A 28 -19.84 -26.54 21.88
C GLU A 28 -18.95 -25.35 21.54
N VAL A 29 -18.98 -24.27 22.34
CA VAL A 29 -18.11 -23.11 22.15
C VAL A 29 -16.64 -23.50 22.24
N ARG A 30 -16.24 -24.27 23.26
CA ARG A 30 -14.86 -24.73 23.41
C ARG A 30 -14.41 -25.58 22.22
N LYS A 31 -15.27 -26.44 21.68
CA LYS A 31 -14.97 -27.23 20.47
C LYS A 31 -14.70 -26.33 19.28
N ILE A 32 -15.53 -25.31 19.06
CA ILE A 32 -15.38 -24.36 17.95
C ILE A 32 -14.09 -23.56 18.09
N GLU A 33 -13.75 -23.08 19.28
CA GLU A 33 -12.53 -22.33 19.55
C GLU A 33 -11.27 -23.17 19.24
N ASN A 34 -11.28 -24.45 19.60
CA ASN A 34 -10.18 -25.37 19.29
C ASN A 34 -10.03 -25.61 17.79
N ILE A 35 -11.13 -25.89 17.08
CA ILE A 35 -11.12 -26.09 15.63
C ILE A 35 -10.59 -24.84 14.93
N GLN A 36 -11.08 -23.66 15.33
CA GLN A 36 -10.64 -22.40 14.75
C GLN A 36 -9.15 -22.12 15.04
N TYR A 37 -8.67 -22.49 16.23
CA TYR A 37 -7.24 -22.40 16.55
C TYR A 37 -6.42 -23.31 15.62
N GLU A 38 -6.80 -24.57 15.46
CA GLU A 38 -6.13 -25.53 14.58
C GLU A 38 -6.11 -25.05 13.12
N GLU A 39 -7.24 -24.54 12.61
CA GLU A 39 -7.34 -23.97 11.26
C GLU A 39 -6.41 -22.76 11.08
N THR A 40 -6.32 -21.87 12.08
CA THR A 40 -5.42 -20.71 11.99
C THR A 40 -3.96 -21.11 12.03
N VAL A 41 -3.61 -22.15 12.79
CA VAL A 41 -2.24 -22.69 12.85
C VAL A 41 -1.90 -23.40 11.54
N ALA A 42 -2.80 -24.24 11.04
CA ALA A 42 -2.66 -24.92 9.74
C ALA A 42 -2.54 -23.91 8.60
N SER A 43 -3.34 -22.84 8.61
CA SER A 43 -3.27 -21.78 7.60
C SER A 43 -1.97 -20.97 7.69
N LYS A 44 -1.37 -20.81 8.87
CA LYS A 44 -0.08 -20.13 9.01
C LYS A 44 1.09 -20.99 8.51
N LEU A 45 0.99 -22.31 8.66
CA LEU A 45 2.04 -23.26 8.27
C LEU A 45 1.93 -23.71 6.80
N GLY A 46 0.71 -23.86 6.28
CA GLY A 46 0.45 -24.38 4.93
C GLY A 46 0.26 -23.33 3.84
N HIS A 47 0.07 -22.05 4.19
CA HIS A 47 -0.13 -21.01 3.20
C HIS A 47 1.17 -20.24 2.96
N VAL A 48 1.92 -20.69 1.94
CA VAL A 48 2.61 -19.73 1.06
C VAL A 48 1.56 -18.67 0.74
N LYS A 49 1.80 -17.43 1.21
CA LYS A 49 0.91 -16.29 1.04
C LYS A 49 0.59 -16.11 -0.44
N GLN A 50 -0.43 -16.79 -0.93
CA GLN A 50 -1.27 -16.28 -2.00
C GLN A 50 -2.01 -15.14 -1.35
N ASN A 51 -1.29 -14.03 -1.18
CA ASN A 51 -1.87 -12.73 -0.97
C ASN A 51 -2.79 -12.56 -2.19
N THR A 52 -4.04 -12.99 -2.06
CA THR A 52 -5.16 -12.30 -2.67
C THR A 52 -5.34 -10.99 -1.92
N ASP A 53 -4.23 -10.24 -1.80
CA ASP A 53 -4.23 -8.81 -1.92
C ASP A 53 -5.05 -8.57 -3.17
N LYS A 54 -6.33 -8.26 -2.94
CA LYS A 54 -6.98 -7.21 -3.70
C LYS A 54 -5.94 -6.12 -3.80
N SER A 55 -5.27 -6.14 -4.93
CA SER A 55 -4.04 -5.43 -5.21
C SER A 55 -4.21 -4.03 -4.65
N LYS A 56 -3.49 -3.72 -3.57
CA LYS A 56 -3.30 -2.33 -3.19
C LYS A 56 -2.47 -1.78 -4.34
N LEU A 57 -3.16 -1.36 -5.40
CA LEU A 57 -2.60 -0.75 -6.59
C LEU A 57 -1.55 0.23 -6.09
N VAL A 58 -0.30 -0.04 -6.43
CA VAL A 58 0.85 0.72 -5.94
C VAL A 58 0.53 2.20 -6.10
N ARG A 59 0.54 2.94 -4.99
CA ARG A 59 0.26 4.37 -4.97
C ARG A 59 1.59 5.10 -5.16
N CYS A 60 1.68 5.93 -6.18
CA CYS A 60 2.85 6.73 -6.40
C CYS A 60 3.01 7.76 -5.27
N SER A 61 4.13 7.77 -4.56
CA SER A 61 4.42 8.76 -3.51
C SER A 61 4.55 10.19 -4.03
N PHE A 62 4.79 10.38 -5.33
CA PHE A 62 5.00 11.70 -5.93
C PHE A 62 3.71 12.35 -6.42
N CYS A 63 2.82 11.60 -7.09
CA CYS A 63 1.58 12.14 -7.63
C CYS A 63 0.31 11.55 -7.00
N HIS A 64 0.45 10.64 -6.03
CA HIS A 64 -0.61 10.02 -5.25
C HIS A 64 -1.69 9.25 -6.02
N PHE A 65 -1.54 9.11 -7.34
CA PHE A 65 -2.36 8.25 -8.19
C PHE A 65 -1.98 6.77 -8.01
N ARG A 66 -2.96 5.89 -8.23
CA ARG A 66 -2.83 4.44 -8.12
C ARG A 66 -2.43 3.85 -9.49
N GLY A 67 -1.70 2.74 -9.46
CA GLY A 67 -1.38 1.96 -10.67
C GLY A 67 0.01 2.19 -11.26
N HIS A 68 0.89 2.94 -10.58
CA HIS A 68 2.30 3.05 -10.97
C HIS A 68 3.19 3.40 -9.78
N SER A 69 4.46 3.06 -9.88
CA SER A 69 5.48 3.37 -8.86
C SER A 69 6.02 4.80 -9.01
N VAL A 70 6.87 5.24 -8.07
CA VAL A 70 7.54 6.55 -8.16
C VAL A 70 8.50 6.63 -9.36
N ASN A 71 9.00 5.49 -9.85
CA ASN A 71 9.98 5.43 -10.94
C ASN A 71 9.32 5.57 -12.32
N GLU A 72 8.09 5.09 -12.48
CA GLU A 72 7.31 5.18 -13.73
C GLU A 72 6.46 6.46 -13.81
N CYS A 73 6.57 7.34 -12.82
CA CYS A 73 5.74 8.54 -12.75
C CYS A 73 6.13 9.54 -13.85
N ARG A 74 5.27 9.71 -14.86
CA ARG A 74 5.41 10.70 -15.94
C ARG A 74 5.68 12.12 -15.43
N LYS A 75 4.98 12.53 -14.37
CA LYS A 75 5.15 13.87 -13.77
C LYS A 75 6.53 14.04 -13.13
N ARG A 76 7.10 12.98 -12.54
CA ARG A 76 8.45 13.00 -11.97
C ARG A 76 9.48 13.10 -13.10
N LEU A 77 9.37 12.27 -14.13
CA LEU A 77 10.28 12.28 -15.28
C LEU A 77 10.35 13.67 -15.94
N ALA A 78 9.21 14.34 -16.12
CA ALA A 78 9.17 15.70 -16.68
C ALA A 78 9.90 16.74 -15.81
N LYS A 79 9.80 16.68 -14.47
CA LYS A 79 10.55 17.61 -13.61
C LYS A 79 12.05 17.34 -13.61
N PHE A 80 12.45 16.06 -13.66
CA PHE A 80 13.87 15.68 -13.70
C PHE A 80 14.57 16.11 -15.00
N THR A 81 13.86 16.14 -16.13
CA THR A 81 14.42 16.67 -17.40
C THR A 81 14.51 18.19 -17.37
N THR A 82 13.50 18.89 -16.83
CA THR A 82 13.54 20.35 -16.69
C THR A 82 14.69 20.81 -15.79
N GLN A 83 14.95 20.12 -14.67
CA GLN A 83 16.04 20.51 -13.76
C GLN A 83 17.44 20.29 -14.34
N ARG A 84 17.65 19.22 -15.12
CA ARG A 84 18.93 18.99 -15.84
C ARG A 84 19.27 20.10 -16.83
N ASN A 85 18.26 20.70 -17.45
CA ASN A 85 18.46 21.80 -18.40
C ASN A 85 18.78 23.13 -17.70
N THR A 86 18.42 23.29 -16.42
CA THR A 86 18.69 24.51 -15.64
C THR A 86 20.01 24.47 -14.87
N THR A 87 20.55 23.29 -14.53
CA THR A 87 21.83 23.18 -13.81
C THR A 87 23.06 23.22 -14.72
N CYS A 88 22.88 23.34 -16.04
CA CYS A 88 23.96 23.53 -17.02
C CYS A 88 23.78 24.85 -17.81
N THR A 89 23.47 25.96 -17.14
CA THR A 89 23.60 27.31 -17.73
C THR A 89 24.37 28.29 -16.86
N LYS A 90 24.72 27.94 -15.62
CA LYS A 90 25.56 28.78 -14.74
C LYS A 90 27.07 28.62 -14.98
N ALA A 91 27.47 28.43 -16.24
CA ALA A 91 28.87 28.37 -16.67
C ALA A 91 29.11 28.84 -18.13
N ARG A 92 28.25 29.69 -18.70
CA ARG A 92 28.52 30.35 -20.00
C ARG A 92 28.21 31.85 -19.94
N GLY A 93 28.81 32.53 -18.96
CA GLY A 93 28.77 33.98 -18.79
C GLY A 93 30.15 34.63 -18.95
N PHE A 94 31.02 34.14 -19.85
CA PHE A 94 32.37 34.72 -20.01
C PHE A 94 32.89 34.83 -21.45
N GLN A 95 32.10 34.54 -22.49
CA GLN A 95 32.58 34.62 -23.88
C GLN A 95 31.87 35.63 -24.80
N ASN A 96 30.79 36.27 -24.36
CA ASN A 96 30.04 37.23 -25.20
C ASN A 96 30.41 38.72 -24.98
N PHE A 97 31.40 39.05 -24.16
CA PHE A 97 31.86 40.44 -23.98
C PHE A 97 32.98 40.83 -24.98
N MET A 98 33.88 39.89 -25.31
CA MET A 98 34.96 40.09 -26.30
C MET A 98 34.46 40.26 -27.74
N LEU A 99 33.38 39.58 -28.13
CA LEU A 99 32.78 39.74 -29.47
C LEU A 99 32.01 41.05 -29.66
N TRP A 100 31.61 41.72 -28.57
CA TRP A 100 30.96 43.04 -28.63
C TRP A 100 31.98 44.17 -28.76
N LEU A 101 33.12 44.06 -28.08
CA LEU A 101 34.24 45.01 -28.18
C LEU A 101 34.92 45.01 -29.56
N TRP A 102 34.93 43.89 -30.28
CA TRP A 102 35.52 43.86 -31.64
C TRP A 102 34.58 44.42 -32.74
N LYS A 103 33.27 44.48 -32.48
CA LYS A 103 32.27 45.00 -33.44
C LYS A 103 32.04 46.51 -33.34
N THR A 104 32.52 47.18 -32.28
CA THR A 104 32.25 48.60 -32.03
C THR A 104 33.38 49.54 -32.45
N GLY A 105 34.46 49.04 -33.04
CA GLY A 105 35.39 49.86 -33.83
C GLY A 105 35.90 51.12 -33.11
N LEU A 106 36.33 50.99 -31.85
CA LEU A 106 37.14 52.00 -31.18
C LEU A 106 38.60 51.50 -31.19
N PHE A 107 39.34 51.99 -32.18
CA PHE A 107 40.80 52.12 -32.10
C PHE A 107 41.11 53.39 -31.31
#